data_AF-A0AAW0EC91-F1
#
_entry.id   AF-A0AAW0EC91-F1
#
_cell.length_a   1.000
_cell.length_b   1.000
_cell.length_c   1.000
_cell.angle_alpha   90.00
_cell.angle_beta   90.00
_cell.angle_gamma   90.00
#
_symmetry.space_group_name_H-M   'P 1'
#
loop_
_entity.id
_entity.type
_entity.pdbx_description
1 polymer ?
#
loop_
_entity_poly.entity_id
_entity_poly.type
_entity_poly.pdbx_seq_one_letter_code
_entity_poly.pdbx_strand_id
1 'polypeptide(L)'
;MYAIPSKGSPIDVGSMAISEAPDNSLTAMIVVALFGLALLLHRYLRCLYPCITVIEMNKAEALLDDAFSDATQNDYLRGFEQELINQNRLRVKNTSSEIRTQSLQTPASIWKKCFDVEVELFSDIIAWYARMDEIQREISTIVELEKRYRYNIQLGGRVMLATNV
;
A
#
# COMPACT_ATOMS: atom_id res chain seq x y z
N MET A 1 62.02 31.13 67.80
CA MET A 1 62.31 32.06 66.69
C MET A 1 63.03 31.26 65.60
N TYR A 2 62.31 30.80 64.57
CA TYR A 2 62.85 30.32 63.30
C TYR A 2 61.83 30.63 62.20
N ALA A 3 62.33 31.03 61.04
CA ALA A 3 61.66 31.78 59.98
C ALA A 3 60.89 30.91 58.96
N ILE A 4 59.87 31.54 58.36
CA ILE A 4 59.12 31.19 57.12
C ILE A 4 60.00 31.67 55.93
N PRO A 5 60.08 31.03 54.72
CA PRO A 5 58.94 30.90 53.81
C PRO A 5 58.96 29.75 52.77
N SER A 6 57.97 29.78 51.86
CA SER A 6 57.87 29.09 50.54
C SER A 6 57.04 27.80 50.58
N LYS A 7 56.02 27.58 49.76
CA LYS A 7 55.47 28.25 48.56
C LYS A 7 54.03 27.76 48.44
N GLY A 8 53.10 28.66 48.09
CA GLY A 8 51.76 28.25 47.69
C GLY A 8 51.82 27.34 46.47
N SER A 9 51.27 26.14 46.57
CA SER A 9 50.92 25.35 45.40
C SER A 9 49.59 25.89 44.85
N PRO A 10 49.48 26.05 43.53
CA PRO A 10 48.24 26.48 42.92
C PRO A 10 47.16 25.43 43.21
N ILE A 11 45.99 25.94 43.58
CA ILE A 11 44.75 25.19 43.58
C ILE A 11 44.63 24.60 42.18
N ASP A 12 44.74 23.28 42.08
CA ASP A 12 44.47 22.55 40.86
C ASP A 12 42.95 22.61 40.65
N VAL A 13 42.49 23.76 40.15
CA VAL A 13 41.18 23.90 39.52
C VAL A 13 41.31 23.26 38.14
N GLY A 14 41.64 21.97 38.14
CA GLY A 14 41.47 21.07 37.02
C GLY A 14 39.99 20.96 36.78
N SER A 15 39.44 21.95 36.08
CA SER A 15 38.37 21.81 35.10
C SER A 15 37.52 20.56 35.29
N MET A 16 36.64 20.57 36.30
CA MET A 16 35.44 19.76 36.24
C MET A 16 34.56 20.41 35.17
N ALA A 17 34.89 20.10 33.90
CA ALA A 17 34.01 20.31 32.78
C ALA A 17 32.77 19.44 33.03
N ILE A 18 31.79 20.04 33.70
CA ILE A 18 30.41 19.65 33.52
C ILE A 18 30.06 20.02 32.08
N SER A 19 29.35 19.11 31.42
CA SER A 19 28.67 19.29 30.14
C SER A 19 29.48 18.97 28.90
N GLU A 20 29.42 17.70 28.51
CA GLU A 20 28.82 17.39 27.21
C GLU A 20 28.22 15.99 27.31
N ALA A 21 26.89 15.92 27.32
CA ALA A 21 26.22 14.76 26.79
C ALA A 21 26.19 14.97 25.27
N PRO A 22 27.10 14.36 24.48
CA PRO A 22 26.78 14.14 23.09
C PRO A 22 25.59 13.16 23.05
N ASP A 23 25.16 12.72 21.88
CA ASP A 23 24.16 11.65 21.73
C ASP A 23 22.72 12.15 21.68
N ASN A 24 22.20 12.97 22.59
CA ASN A 24 20.76 13.32 22.57
C ASN A 24 20.32 14.09 21.30
N SER A 25 21.14 15.04 20.82
CA SER A 25 20.85 15.79 19.59
C SER A 25 21.00 14.93 18.34
N LEU A 26 21.98 14.03 18.32
CA LEU A 26 22.22 13.14 17.18
C LEU A 26 21.11 12.08 17.10
N THR A 27 20.73 11.50 18.24
CA THR A 27 19.58 10.60 18.37
C THR A 27 18.29 11.31 17.95
N ALA A 28 18.05 12.56 18.37
CA ALA A 28 16.88 13.31 17.92
C ALA A 28 16.86 13.52 16.40
N MET A 29 17.99 13.88 15.79
CA MET A 29 18.11 14.02 14.34
C MET A 29 17.85 12.70 13.60
N ILE A 30 18.37 11.58 14.11
CA ILE A 30 18.10 10.24 13.55
C ILE A 30 16.61 9.92 13.64
N VAL A 31 15.97 10.16 14.79
CA VAL A 31 14.53 9.89 14.99
C VAL A 31 13.69 10.73 14.02
N VAL A 32 14.00 12.02 13.86
CA VAL A 32 13.30 12.90 12.90
C VAL A 32 13.51 12.43 11.47
N ALA A 33 14.74 12.03 11.09
CA ALA A 33 15.03 11.51 9.77
C ALA A 33 14.28 10.20 9.47
N LEU A 34 14.26 9.25 10.43
CA LEU A 34 13.51 8.00 10.32
C LEU A 34 12.01 8.25 10.21
N PHE A 35 11.47 9.19 10.99
CA PHE A 35 10.07 9.56 10.91
C PHE A 35 9.72 10.19 9.55
N GLY A 36 10.57 11.10 9.06
CA GLY A 36 10.42 11.68 7.73
C GLY A 36 10.47 10.62 6.62
N LEU A 37 11.40 9.67 6.71
CA LEU A 37 11.49 8.55 5.77
C LEU A 37 10.24 7.66 5.82
N ALA A 38 9.73 7.35 7.02
CA ALA A 38 8.51 6.57 7.19
C ALA A 38 7.29 7.27 6.56
N LEU A 39 7.17 8.59 6.70
CA LEU A 39 6.11 9.37 6.05
C LEU A 39 6.23 9.36 4.53
N LEU A 40 7.44 9.54 3.99
CA LEU A 40 7.68 9.48 2.55
C LEU A 40 7.36 8.10 1.99
N LEU A 41 7.81 7.04 2.68
CA LEU A 41 7.53 5.66 2.30
C LEU A 41 6.03 5.37 2.37
N HIS A 42 5.33 5.82 3.41
CA HIS A 42 3.89 5.68 3.52
C HIS A 42 3.15 6.38 2.36
N ARG A 43 3.55 7.62 2.01
CA ARG A 43 2.97 8.32 0.86
C ARG A 43 3.25 7.59 -0.45
N TYR A 44 4.48 7.12 -0.64
CA TYR A 44 4.87 6.38 -1.83
C TYR A 44 4.07 5.08 -1.97
N LEU A 45 3.95 4.32 -0.87
CA LEU A 45 3.14 3.11 -0.82
C LEU A 45 1.67 3.41 -1.10
N ARG A 46 1.11 4.49 -0.56
CA ARG A 46 -0.28 4.89 -0.84
C ARG A 46 -0.50 5.33 -2.29
N CYS A 47 0.53 5.85 -2.96
CA CYS A 47 0.47 6.16 -4.39
C CYS A 47 0.45 4.89 -5.27
N LEU A 48 1.18 3.84 -4.87
CA LEU A 48 1.24 2.58 -5.62
C LEU A 48 0.10 1.62 -5.28
N TYR A 49 -0.26 1.57 -4.00
CA TYR A 49 -1.24 0.68 -3.41
C TYR A 49 -2.28 1.56 -2.71
N PRO A 50 -3.36 1.96 -3.42
CA PRO A 50 -4.42 2.77 -2.84
C PRO A 50 -5.15 2.04 -1.70
N CYS A 51 -4.95 0.73 -1.56
CA CYS A 51 -5.50 -0.09 -0.50
C CYS A 51 -4.39 -0.54 0.46
N ILE A 52 -4.37 0.04 1.65
CA ILE A 52 -3.42 -0.29 2.72
C ILE A 52 -4.13 -0.90 3.94
N THR A 53 -5.43 -0.61 4.08
CA THR A 53 -6.25 -1.07 5.20
C THR A 53 -7.18 -2.22 4.78
N VAL A 54 -7.61 -3.03 5.75
CA VAL A 54 -8.60 -4.09 5.56
C VAL A 54 -9.94 -3.51 5.05
N ILE A 55 -10.27 -2.27 5.44
CA ILE A 55 -11.47 -1.56 4.95
C ILE A 55 -11.33 -1.21 3.47
N GLU A 56 -10.20 -0.63 3.06
CA GLU A 56 -9.93 -0.32 1.65
C GLU A 56 -9.86 -1.59 0.79
N MET A 57 -9.34 -2.69 1.35
CA MET A 57 -9.34 -4.02 0.72
C MET A 57 -10.76 -4.47 0.37
N ASN A 58 -11.72 -4.35 1.30
CA ASN A 58 -13.12 -4.72 1.05
C ASN A 58 -13.76 -3.88 -0.07
N LYS A 59 -13.42 -2.59 -0.15
CA LYS A 59 -13.91 -1.71 -1.24
C LYS A 59 -13.36 -2.14 -2.60
N ALA A 60 -12.07 -2.49 -2.65
CA ALA A 60 -11.46 -2.97 -3.88
C ALA A 60 -12.01 -4.34 -4.30
N GLU A 61 -12.29 -5.24 -3.35
CA GLU A 61 -12.97 -6.51 -3.63
C GLU A 61 -14.36 -6.29 -4.24
N ALA A 62 -15.13 -5.32 -3.72
CA ALA A 62 -16.43 -4.95 -4.28
C ALA A 62 -16.32 -4.39 -5.71
N LEU A 63 -15.32 -3.54 -5.98
CA LEU A 63 -15.09 -3.02 -7.33
C LEU A 63 -14.74 -4.13 -8.34
N LEU A 64 -13.97 -5.13 -7.92
CA LEU A 64 -13.68 -6.29 -8.75
C LEU A 64 -14.95 -7.12 -9.02
N ASP A 65 -15.78 -7.33 -8.00
CA ASP A 65 -17.08 -8.02 -8.13
C ASP A 65 -18.01 -7.27 -9.11
N ASP A 66 -18.08 -5.95 -9.02
CA ASP A 66 -18.85 -5.10 -9.92
C ASP A 66 -18.33 -5.18 -11.37
N ALA A 67 -17.02 -5.06 -11.56
CA ALA A 67 -16.41 -5.16 -12.89
C ALA A 67 -16.66 -6.53 -13.55
N PHE A 68 -16.55 -7.62 -12.78
CA PHE A 68 -16.85 -8.95 -13.27
C PHE A 68 -18.34 -9.12 -13.60
N SER A 69 -19.23 -8.60 -12.75
CA SER A 69 -20.67 -8.64 -12.99
C SER A 69 -21.05 -7.85 -14.24
N ASP A 70 -20.56 -6.62 -14.39
CA ASP A 70 -20.80 -5.79 -15.58
C ASP A 70 -20.29 -6.46 -16.86
N ALA A 71 -19.08 -7.03 -16.83
CA ALA A 71 -18.52 -7.74 -17.97
C ALA A 71 -19.35 -8.98 -18.37
N THR A 72 -19.89 -9.69 -17.38
CA THR A 72 -20.75 -10.87 -17.62
C THR A 72 -22.13 -10.45 -18.10
N GLN A 73 -22.76 -9.44 -17.50
CA GLN A 73 -24.11 -8.98 -17.85
C GLN A 73 -24.17 -8.37 -19.25
N ASN A 74 -23.12 -7.64 -19.66
CA ASN A 74 -23.00 -7.10 -21.01
C ASN A 74 -22.48 -8.12 -22.03
N ASP A 75 -22.31 -9.37 -21.59
CA ASP A 75 -21.98 -10.50 -22.45
C ASP A 75 -20.59 -10.30 -23.12
N TYR A 76 -19.70 -9.57 -22.44
CA TYR A 76 -18.31 -9.33 -22.85
C TYR A 76 -17.40 -10.48 -22.45
N LEU A 77 -17.76 -11.18 -21.38
CA LEU A 77 -16.95 -12.24 -20.78
C LEU A 77 -17.76 -13.53 -20.80
N ARG A 78 -17.29 -14.56 -21.53
CA ARG A 78 -18.06 -15.81 -21.73
C ARG A 78 -17.18 -17.05 -21.77
N GLY A 79 -17.80 -18.20 -21.53
CA GLY A 79 -17.19 -19.50 -21.76
C GLY A 79 -15.96 -19.73 -20.89
N PHE A 80 -14.85 -20.15 -21.51
CA PHE A 80 -13.63 -20.49 -20.79
C PHE A 80 -12.98 -19.29 -20.07
N GLU A 81 -12.98 -18.11 -20.69
CA GLU A 81 -12.40 -16.89 -20.09
C GLU A 81 -13.15 -16.49 -18.82
N GLN A 82 -14.48 -16.61 -18.84
CA GLN A 82 -15.31 -16.34 -17.68
C GLN A 82 -15.01 -17.28 -16.52
N GLU A 83 -14.84 -18.57 -16.80
CA GLU A 83 -14.51 -19.56 -15.77
C GLU A 83 -13.12 -19.30 -15.18
N LEU A 84 -12.13 -19.00 -16.02
CA LEU A 84 -10.76 -18.73 -15.58
C LEU A 84 -10.69 -17.48 -14.68
N ILE A 85 -11.31 -16.38 -15.12
CA ILE A 85 -11.36 -15.13 -14.34
C ILE A 85 -12.14 -15.33 -13.05
N ASN A 86 -13.24 -16.08 -13.08
CA ASN A 86 -14.01 -16.39 -11.88
C ASN A 86 -13.16 -17.19 -10.87
N GLN A 87 -12.40 -18.18 -11.32
CA GLN A 87 -11.50 -18.94 -10.44
C GLN A 87 -10.41 -18.07 -9.83
N ASN A 88 -9.75 -17.22 -10.63
CA ASN A 88 -8.73 -16.30 -10.13
C ASN A 88 -9.31 -15.31 -9.11
N ARG A 89 -10.50 -14.77 -9.40
CA ARG A 89 -11.24 -13.90 -8.50
C ARG A 89 -11.56 -14.61 -7.17
N LEU A 90 -12.05 -15.85 -7.21
CA LEU A 90 -12.33 -16.63 -6.00
C LEU A 90 -11.08 -16.86 -5.15
N ARG A 91 -9.91 -17.09 -5.77
CA ARG A 91 -8.63 -17.20 -5.03
C ARG A 91 -8.26 -15.90 -4.33
N VAL A 92 -8.46 -14.76 -4.97
CA VAL A 92 -8.25 -13.44 -4.37
C VAL A 92 -9.21 -13.19 -3.21
N LYS A 93 -10.49 -13.59 -3.33
CA LYS A 93 -11.48 -13.50 -2.24
C LYS A 93 -11.16 -14.43 -1.06
N ASN A 94 -10.63 -15.62 -1.34
CA ASN A 94 -10.16 -16.52 -0.28
C ASN A 94 -8.99 -15.88 0.49
N THR A 95 -8.04 -15.30 -0.23
CA THR A 95 -6.87 -14.63 0.37
C THR A 95 -7.29 -13.41 1.21
N SER A 96 -8.22 -12.58 0.74
CA SER A 96 -8.74 -11.46 1.57
C SER A 96 -9.47 -11.97 2.81
N SER A 97 -10.15 -13.11 2.73
CA SER A 97 -10.79 -13.74 3.88
C SER A 97 -9.79 -14.25 4.91
N GLU A 98 -8.67 -14.82 4.48
CA GLU A 98 -7.57 -15.23 5.37
C GLU A 98 -6.97 -14.02 6.09
N ILE A 99 -6.67 -12.93 5.35
CA ILE A 99 -6.16 -11.67 5.93
C ILE A 99 -7.16 -11.10 6.95
N ARG A 100 -8.47 -11.07 6.63
CA ARG A 100 -9.52 -10.63 7.56
C ARG A 100 -9.56 -11.49 8.82
N THR A 101 -9.42 -12.81 8.67
CA THR A 101 -9.41 -13.74 9.81
C THR A 101 -8.20 -13.50 10.71
N GLN A 102 -7.02 -13.28 10.11
CA GLN A 102 -5.80 -12.95 10.84
C GLN A 102 -5.92 -11.61 11.58
N SER A 103 -6.48 -10.58 10.94
CA SER A 103 -6.77 -9.27 11.55
C SER A 103 -7.66 -9.36 12.80
N LEU A 104 -8.62 -10.29 12.81
CA LEU A 104 -9.50 -10.52 13.96
C LEU A 104 -8.81 -11.29 15.10
N GLN A 105 -7.85 -12.16 14.77
CA GLN A 105 -7.10 -12.94 15.76
C GLN A 105 -5.95 -12.13 16.38
N THR A 106 -5.39 -11.18 15.63
CA THR A 106 -4.28 -10.35 16.10
C THR A 106 -4.77 -9.23 17.03
N PRO A 107 -4.21 -9.09 18.24
CA PRO A 107 -4.55 -8.00 19.15
C PRO A 107 -4.22 -6.64 18.53
N ALA A 108 -5.10 -5.65 18.76
CA ALA A 108 -4.94 -4.33 18.14
C ALA A 108 -3.66 -3.61 18.57
N SER A 109 -2.72 -3.46 17.63
CA SER A 109 -1.50 -2.69 17.80
C SER A 109 -1.76 -1.18 17.93
N ILE A 110 -0.77 -0.42 18.37
CA ILE A 110 -0.85 1.06 18.44
C ILE A 110 -1.15 1.63 17.04
N TRP A 111 -0.54 1.06 15.99
CA TRP A 111 -0.77 1.45 14.61
C TRP A 111 -2.22 1.22 14.16
N LYS A 112 -2.81 0.08 14.53
CA LYS A 112 -4.22 -0.21 14.26
C LYS A 112 -5.13 0.81 14.96
N LYS A 113 -4.83 1.17 16.21
CA LYS A 113 -5.63 2.15 16.96
C LYS A 113 -5.51 3.59 16.45
N CYS A 114 -4.31 4.01 16.05
CA CYS A 114 -4.06 5.39 15.63
C CYS A 114 -4.36 5.65 14.15
N PHE A 115 -4.15 4.65 13.28
CA PHE A 115 -4.17 4.82 11.83
C PHE A 115 -5.00 3.78 11.09
N ASP A 116 -5.63 2.82 11.79
CA ASP A 116 -6.32 1.67 11.19
C ASP A 116 -5.42 0.81 10.29
N VAL A 117 -4.11 0.86 10.54
CA VAL A 117 -3.09 0.11 9.79
C VAL A 117 -2.58 -1.05 10.61
N GLU A 118 -2.70 -2.25 10.05
CA GLU A 118 -2.14 -3.47 10.61
C GLU A 118 -0.80 -3.77 9.96
N VAL A 119 0.28 -3.29 10.59
CA VAL A 119 1.64 -3.39 10.06
C VAL A 119 2.05 -4.84 9.78
N GLU A 120 1.56 -5.79 10.58
CA GLU A 120 1.82 -7.23 10.39
C GLU A 120 1.20 -7.78 9.09
N LEU A 121 0.04 -7.25 8.69
CA LEU A 121 -0.68 -7.67 7.47
C LEU A 121 -0.28 -6.86 6.24
N PHE A 122 0.56 -5.85 6.41
CA PHE A 122 0.85 -4.87 5.37
C PHE A 122 1.43 -5.52 4.10
N SER A 123 2.35 -6.48 4.26
CA SER A 123 2.91 -7.23 3.13
C SER A 123 1.86 -8.10 2.43
N ASP A 124 0.99 -8.75 3.20
CA ASP A 124 -0.05 -9.62 2.65
C ASP A 124 -1.12 -8.82 1.90
N ILE A 125 -1.49 -7.65 2.42
CA ILE A 125 -2.41 -6.71 1.76
C ILE A 125 -1.82 -6.22 0.43
N ILE A 126 -0.52 -5.88 0.39
CA ILE A 126 0.16 -5.48 -0.85
C ILE A 126 0.17 -6.61 -1.88
N ALA A 127 0.58 -7.82 -1.46
CA ALA A 127 0.64 -8.97 -2.34
C ALA A 127 -0.74 -9.40 -2.83
N TRP A 128 -1.76 -9.21 -2.01
CA TRP A 128 -3.17 -9.38 -2.37
C TRP A 128 -3.61 -8.34 -3.40
N TYR A 129 -3.32 -7.05 -3.16
CA TYR A 129 -3.75 -5.97 -4.05
C TYR A 129 -3.14 -6.12 -5.44
N ALA A 130 -1.86 -6.48 -5.54
CA ALA A 130 -1.21 -6.69 -6.83
C ALA A 130 -1.93 -7.76 -7.68
N ARG A 131 -2.34 -8.88 -7.05
CA ARG A 131 -3.11 -9.94 -7.71
C ARG A 131 -4.52 -9.50 -8.08
N MET A 132 -5.16 -8.73 -7.21
CA MET A 132 -6.50 -8.17 -7.44
C MET A 132 -6.48 -7.21 -8.64
N ASP A 133 -5.52 -6.27 -8.67
CA ASP A 133 -5.33 -5.30 -9.74
C ASP A 133 -5.02 -5.97 -11.09
N GLU A 134 -4.24 -7.06 -11.09
CA GLU A 134 -3.98 -7.87 -12.29
C GLU A 134 -5.28 -8.41 -12.90
N ILE A 135 -6.15 -9.03 -12.09
CA ILE A 135 -7.45 -9.55 -12.57
C ILE A 135 -8.36 -8.41 -13.04
N GLN A 136 -8.41 -7.30 -12.29
CA GLN A 136 -9.24 -6.15 -12.67
C GLN A 136 -8.80 -5.56 -14.01
N ARG A 137 -7.48 -5.47 -14.26
CA ARG A 137 -6.93 -5.04 -15.55
C ARG A 137 -7.23 -6.03 -16.66
N GLU A 138 -7.17 -7.33 -16.40
CA GLU A 138 -7.52 -8.37 -17.37
C GLU A 138 -8.99 -8.23 -17.82
N ILE A 139 -9.93 -8.13 -16.87
CA ILE A 139 -11.36 -7.89 -17.17
C ILE A 139 -11.52 -6.61 -18.00
N SER A 140 -10.90 -5.52 -17.57
CA SER A 140 -11.00 -4.22 -18.26
C SER A 140 -10.47 -4.30 -19.69
N THR A 141 -9.38 -5.06 -19.90
CA THR A 141 -8.78 -5.26 -21.23
C THR A 141 -9.71 -6.05 -22.14
N ILE A 142 -10.30 -7.14 -21.65
CA ILE A 142 -11.26 -7.96 -22.42
C ILE A 142 -12.48 -7.11 -22.80
N VAL A 143 -13.04 -6.38 -21.84
CA VAL A 143 -14.20 -5.50 -22.06
C VAL A 143 -13.89 -4.44 -23.12
N GLU A 144 -12.72 -3.82 -23.07
CA GLU A 144 -12.34 -2.78 -24.04
C GLU A 144 -12.11 -3.36 -25.45
N LEU A 145 -11.50 -4.55 -25.54
CA LEU A 145 -11.33 -5.25 -26.82
C LEU A 145 -12.69 -5.58 -27.46
N GLU A 146 -13.64 -6.08 -26.67
CA GLU A 146 -14.98 -6.44 -27.16
C GLU A 146 -15.79 -5.19 -27.54
N LYS A 147 -15.71 -4.10 -26.76
CA LYS A 147 -16.28 -2.80 -27.14
C LYS A 147 -15.73 -2.33 -28.49
N ARG A 148 -14.41 -2.37 -28.66
CA ARG A 148 -13.75 -1.97 -29.91
C ARG A 148 -14.19 -2.84 -31.09
N TYR A 149 -14.33 -4.14 -30.90
CA TYR A 149 -14.84 -5.05 -31.92
C TYR A 149 -16.26 -4.68 -32.35
N ARG A 150 -17.17 -4.46 -31.39
CA ARG A 150 -18.55 -4.05 -31.67
C ARG A 150 -18.62 -2.70 -32.39
N TYR A 151 -17.81 -1.73 -32.00
CA TYR A 151 -17.74 -0.44 -32.71
C TYR A 151 -17.27 -0.61 -34.16
N ASN A 152 -16.24 -1.44 -34.40
CA ASN A 152 -15.73 -1.70 -35.74
C ASN A 152 -16.78 -2.36 -36.63
N ILE A 153 -17.57 -3.31 -36.12
CA ILE A 153 -18.69 -3.90 -36.87
C ILE A 153 -19.74 -2.84 -37.20
N GLN A 154 -20.13 -2.00 -36.24
CA GLN A 154 -21.12 -0.94 -36.46
C GLN A 154 -20.64 0.10 -37.48
N LEU A 155 -19.36 0.45 -37.45
CA LEU A 155 -18.73 1.36 -38.42
C LEU A 155 -18.67 0.72 -39.82
N GLY A 156 -18.18 -0.52 -39.94
CA GLY A 156 -18.09 -1.23 -41.21
C GLY A 156 -19.44 -1.48 -41.87
N GLY A 157 -20.46 -1.85 -41.07
CA GLY A 157 -21.83 -2.01 -41.55
C GLY A 157 -22.45 -0.70 -42.05
N ARG A 158 -22.15 0.43 -41.40
CA ARG A 158 -22.63 1.75 -41.85
C ARG A 158 -21.94 2.22 -43.14
N VAL A 159 -20.65 1.93 -43.31
CA VAL A 159 -19.93 2.27 -44.54
C VAL A 159 -20.47 1.48 -45.74
N MET A 160 -20.72 0.17 -45.58
CA MET A 160 -21.29 -0.64 -46.67
C MET A 160 -22.71 -0.21 -47.08
N LEU A 161 -23.52 0.25 -46.13
CA LEU A 161 -24.86 0.78 -46.43
C LEU A 161 -24.79 2.15 -47.12
N ALA A 162 -23.77 2.97 -46.84
CA ALA A 162 -23.58 4.27 -47.47
C ALA A 162 -23.00 4.18 -48.89
N THR A 163 -22.27 3.12 -49.24
CA THR A 163 -21.70 2.92 -50.59
C THR A 163 -22.65 2.25 -51.58
N ASN A 164 -23.80 1.72 -51.12
CA ASN A 164 -24.82 1.08 -51.95
C ASN A 164 -26.00 2.01 -52.30
N VAL A 165 -25.83 3.32 -52.09
CA VAL A 165 -26.77 4.40 -52.49
C VAL A 165 -26.07 5.29 -53.50
#